data_AF-A0A3S4KHI7-F1
#
_entry.id   AF-A0A3S4KHI7-F1
#
_cell.length_a   1.000
_cell.length_b   1.000
_cell.length_c   1.000
_cell.angle_alpha   90.00
_cell.angle_beta   90.00
_cell.angle_gamma   90.00
#
_symmetry.space_group_name_H-M   'P 1'
#
loop_
_entity.id
_entity.type
_entity.pdbx_description
1 polymer ?
#
loop_
_entity_poly.entity_id
_entity_poly.type
_entity_poly.pdbx_seq_one_letter_code
_entity_poly.pdbx_strand_id
1 'polypeptide(L)'
;MAWRSLPLSDELIWRAPLPTAEHALAESIREKIATLRPHLLDFLRLDEPAPRHALTLAEWSQPIALRSLLATWSDHIYRHQPTLPREQKPLLSLWAQWYIGLLVPPLMLALLNEPQGLSLAPEHFHVEFHESGRAACFWIDVHSDADIERLSPQARMDALGNAHPAAGC
;
A
#
# COMPACT_ATOMS: atom_id res chain seq x y z
N MET A 1 -2.77 -23.26 -65.86
CA MET A 1 -2.00 -23.50 -64.62
C MET A 1 -1.50 -22.16 -64.10
N ALA A 2 -2.33 -21.42 -63.35
CA ALA A 2 -1.96 -20.13 -62.76
C ALA A 2 -2.04 -20.26 -61.24
N TRP A 3 -0.90 -20.50 -60.60
CA TRP A 3 -0.78 -20.49 -59.15
C TRP A 3 -0.64 -19.02 -58.71
N ARG A 4 -1.69 -18.48 -58.09
CA ARG A 4 -1.66 -17.19 -57.41
C ARG A 4 -0.97 -17.39 -56.05
N SER A 5 0.21 -16.82 -55.88
CA SER A 5 0.82 -16.62 -54.56
C SER A 5 0.03 -15.54 -53.83
N LEU A 6 -0.66 -15.92 -52.75
CA LEU A 6 -1.11 -14.94 -51.75
C LEU A 6 0.13 -14.51 -50.94
N PRO A 7 0.41 -13.21 -50.76
CA PRO A 7 1.35 -12.82 -49.75
C PRO A 7 0.73 -13.15 -48.39
N LEU A 8 1.42 -13.99 -47.60
CA LEU A 8 1.19 -14.02 -46.16
C LEU A 8 1.50 -12.60 -45.68
N SER A 9 0.46 -11.81 -45.47
CA SER A 9 0.56 -10.65 -44.60
C SER A 9 0.96 -11.21 -43.25
N ASP A 10 2.22 -10.96 -42.90
CA ASP A 10 2.77 -11.16 -41.59
C ASP A 10 1.96 -10.24 -40.65
N GLU A 11 0.84 -10.75 -40.13
CA GLU A 11 0.12 -10.11 -39.05
C GLU A 11 1.09 -10.09 -37.86
N LEU A 12 1.86 -9.01 -37.76
CA LEU A 12 2.45 -8.55 -36.52
C LEU A 12 1.29 -8.28 -35.56
N ILE A 13 0.81 -9.35 -34.93
CA ILE A 13 0.00 -9.28 -33.73
C ILE A 13 0.95 -8.68 -32.70
N TRP A 14 0.83 -7.37 -32.48
CA TRP A 14 1.38 -6.69 -31.31
C TRP A 14 0.76 -7.35 -30.08
N ARG A 15 1.33 -8.47 -29.64
CA ARG A 15 0.99 -9.08 -28.35
C ARG A 15 1.56 -8.12 -27.32
N ALA A 16 0.67 -7.38 -26.66
CA ALA A 16 1.02 -6.72 -25.42
C ALA A 16 1.76 -7.76 -24.55
N PRO A 17 2.88 -7.39 -23.90
CA PRO A 17 3.56 -8.28 -22.97
C PRO A 17 2.52 -8.86 -22.02
N LEU A 18 2.54 -10.18 -21.84
CA LEU A 18 1.67 -10.82 -20.86
C LEU A 18 1.91 -10.12 -19.51
N PRO A 19 0.86 -9.71 -18.79
CA PRO A 19 1.03 -9.10 -17.48
C PRO A 19 1.83 -10.06 -16.61
N THR A 20 2.78 -9.52 -15.85
CA THR A 20 3.56 -10.29 -14.87
C THR A 20 2.61 -10.91 -13.85
N ALA A 21 3.06 -11.97 -13.16
CA ALA A 21 2.22 -12.61 -12.14
C ALA A 21 1.84 -11.61 -11.03
N GLU A 22 2.76 -10.72 -10.69
CA GLU A 22 2.61 -9.61 -9.76
C GLU A 22 1.53 -8.62 -10.22
N HIS A 23 1.54 -8.24 -11.50
CA HIS A 23 0.53 -7.34 -12.05
C HIS A 23 -0.86 -7.98 -12.07
N ALA A 24 -0.95 -9.27 -12.41
CA ALA A 24 -2.21 -10.01 -12.37
C ALA A 24 -2.76 -10.12 -10.94
N LEU A 25 -1.89 -10.34 -9.95
CA LEU A 25 -2.25 -10.33 -8.52
C LEU A 25 -2.75 -8.96 -8.08
N ALA A 26 -2.04 -7.89 -8.47
CA ALA A 26 -2.42 -6.51 -8.17
C ALA A 26 -3.82 -6.17 -8.69
N GLU A 27 -4.11 -6.53 -9.94
CA GLU A 27 -5.43 -6.31 -10.54
C GLU A 27 -6.52 -7.16 -9.89
N SER A 28 -6.25 -8.42 -9.56
CA SER A 28 -7.21 -9.27 -8.81
C SER A 28 -7.55 -8.66 -7.43
N ILE A 29 -6.54 -8.19 -6.69
CA ILE A 29 -6.75 -7.50 -5.41
C ILE A 29 -7.55 -6.21 -5.63
N ARG A 30 -7.19 -5.42 -6.64
CA ARG A 30 -7.89 -4.16 -6.97
C ARG A 30 -9.36 -4.40 -7.28
N GLU A 31 -9.69 -5.40 -8.09
CA GLU A 31 -11.07 -5.78 -8.43
C GLU A 31 -11.87 -6.20 -7.18
N LYS A 32 -11.27 -7.00 -6.30
CA LYS A 32 -11.89 -7.42 -5.03
C LYS A 32 -12.17 -6.22 -4.12
N ILE A 33 -11.21 -5.31 -3.98
CA ILE A 33 -11.39 -4.09 -3.18
C ILE A 33 -12.46 -3.19 -3.82
N ALA A 34 -12.42 -2.98 -5.15
CA ALA A 34 -13.42 -2.19 -5.87
C ALA A 34 -14.85 -2.74 -5.66
N THR A 35 -14.99 -4.06 -5.61
CA THR A 35 -16.27 -4.74 -5.39
C THR A 35 -16.74 -4.63 -3.94
N LEU A 36 -15.85 -4.86 -2.98
CA LEU A 36 -16.22 -4.96 -1.56
C LEU A 36 -16.27 -3.58 -0.89
N ARG A 37 -15.26 -2.74 -1.10
CA ARG A 37 -15.04 -1.45 -0.43
C ARG A 37 -14.25 -0.48 -1.35
N PRO A 38 -14.90 0.11 -2.37
CA PRO A 38 -14.20 0.89 -3.39
C PRO A 38 -13.45 2.11 -2.86
N HIS A 39 -13.95 2.76 -1.79
CA HIS A 39 -13.29 3.92 -1.17
C HIS A 39 -11.89 3.63 -0.60
N LEU A 40 -11.52 2.36 -0.39
CA LEU A 40 -10.16 2.03 0.04
C LEU A 40 -9.14 2.29 -1.07
N LEU A 41 -9.57 2.29 -2.34
CA LEU A 41 -8.74 2.65 -3.48
C LEU A 41 -8.51 4.16 -3.58
N ASP A 42 -9.15 5.00 -2.76
CA ASP A 42 -8.88 6.44 -2.77
C ASP A 42 -7.46 6.74 -2.25
N PHE A 43 -6.97 5.89 -1.33
CA PHE A 43 -5.68 6.03 -0.64
C PHE A 43 -4.76 4.80 -0.79
N LEU A 44 -5.06 3.90 -1.74
CA LEU A 44 -4.27 2.71 -2.03
C LEU A 44 -3.95 2.64 -3.52
N ARG A 45 -2.67 2.42 -3.84
CA ARG A 45 -2.17 2.17 -5.19
C ARG A 45 -1.42 0.84 -5.17
N LEU A 46 -1.72 -0.03 -6.13
CA LEU A 46 -1.19 -1.40 -6.22
C LEU A 46 -0.40 -1.52 -7.52
N ASP A 47 0.87 -1.92 -7.43
CA ASP A 47 1.76 -2.11 -8.58
C ASP A 47 1.85 -0.87 -9.50
N GLU A 48 1.78 0.31 -8.87
CA GLU A 48 1.95 1.61 -9.51
C GLU A 48 3.24 2.26 -8.97
N PRO A 49 4.03 2.96 -9.80
CA PRO A 49 5.30 3.52 -9.38
C PRO A 49 5.08 4.56 -8.28
N ALA A 50 5.63 4.29 -7.09
CA ALA A 50 5.56 5.21 -5.97
C ALA A 50 6.22 6.56 -6.31
N PRO A 51 5.64 7.69 -5.86
CA PRO A 51 6.25 8.99 -6.06
C PRO A 51 7.54 9.09 -5.25
N ARG A 52 8.49 9.91 -5.70
CA ARG A 52 9.84 10.02 -5.10
C ARG A 52 9.87 10.45 -3.63
N HIS A 53 8.77 11.04 -3.14
CA HIS A 53 8.62 11.49 -1.76
C HIS A 53 7.85 10.49 -0.88
N ALA A 54 7.39 9.37 -1.42
CA ALA A 54 6.88 8.28 -0.61
C ALA A 54 8.03 7.58 0.11
N LEU A 55 7.78 7.14 1.34
CA LEU A 55 8.79 6.54 2.21
C LEU A 55 8.37 5.15 2.66
N THR A 56 9.30 4.22 2.67
CA THR A 56 9.14 2.89 3.28
C THR A 56 9.07 2.97 4.80
N LEU A 57 8.62 1.88 5.45
CA LEU A 57 8.66 1.74 6.91
C LEU A 57 10.05 2.07 7.49
N ALA A 58 11.11 1.54 6.88
CA ALA A 58 12.48 1.73 7.35
C ALA A 58 12.96 3.20 7.23
N GLU A 59 12.37 3.99 6.34
CA GLU A 59 12.75 5.39 6.10
C GLU A 59 11.97 6.34 7.01
N TRP A 60 10.64 6.26 7.05
CA TRP A 60 9.86 7.21 7.84
C TRP A 60 9.92 6.94 9.34
N SER A 61 10.14 5.67 9.75
CA SER A 61 10.25 5.32 11.17
C SER A 61 11.57 5.74 11.81
N GLN A 62 12.54 6.23 11.01
CA GLN A 62 13.78 6.77 11.55
C GLN A 62 13.48 7.92 12.52
N PRO A 63 14.20 8.02 13.65
CA PRO A 63 13.87 9.01 14.68
C PRO A 63 13.78 10.45 14.17
N ILE A 64 14.59 10.83 13.19
CA ILE A 64 14.60 12.18 12.62
C ILE A 64 13.38 12.39 11.70
N ALA A 65 13.09 11.44 10.81
CA ALA A 65 11.94 11.52 9.90
C ALA A 65 10.62 11.53 10.67
N LEU A 66 10.46 10.62 11.64
CA LEU A 66 9.26 10.53 12.47
C LEU A 66 9.05 11.80 13.31
N ARG A 67 10.12 12.36 13.89
CA ARG A 67 10.03 13.63 14.64
C ARG A 67 9.57 14.78 13.73
N SER A 68 10.08 14.85 12.51
CA SER A 68 9.66 15.87 11.55
C SER A 68 8.17 15.73 11.20
N LEU A 69 7.70 14.51 10.90
CA LEU A 69 6.29 14.24 10.61
C LEU A 69 5.37 14.61 11.79
N LEU A 70 5.77 14.24 13.01
CA LEU A 70 5.02 14.58 14.23
C LEU A 70 5.04 16.08 14.52
N ALA A 71 6.13 16.79 14.24
CA ALA A 71 6.20 18.24 14.42
C ALA A 71 5.22 18.95 13.47
N THR A 72 5.23 18.59 12.18
CA THR A 72 4.26 19.11 11.19
C THR A 72 2.82 18.79 11.58
N TRP A 73 2.57 17.57 12.07
CA TRP A 73 1.25 17.17 12.56
C TRP A 73 0.81 17.93 13.80
N SER A 74 1.73 18.15 14.74
CA SER A 74 1.50 18.98 15.92
C SER A 74 1.13 20.42 15.51
N ASP A 75 1.92 21.03 14.62
CA ASP A 75 1.64 22.38 14.15
C ASP A 75 0.26 22.46 13.48
N HIS A 76 -0.12 21.46 12.70
CA HIS A 76 -1.43 21.38 12.07
C HIS A 76 -2.58 21.31 13.08
N ILE A 77 -2.48 20.42 14.08
CA ILE A 77 -3.53 20.23 15.10
C ILE A 77 -3.68 21.47 16.00
N TYR A 78 -2.57 22.07 16.41
CA TYR A 78 -2.55 23.18 17.37
C TYR A 78 -2.60 24.57 16.72
N ARG A 79 -2.70 24.68 15.37
CA ARG A 79 -2.64 25.96 14.63
C ARG A 79 -3.62 27.03 15.11
N HIS A 80 -4.79 26.63 15.61
CA HIS A 80 -5.84 27.54 16.09
C HIS A 80 -5.85 27.71 17.61
N GLN A 81 -4.95 27.04 18.32
CA GLN A 81 -4.86 27.05 19.79
C GLN A 81 -3.38 27.11 20.25
N PRO A 82 -2.64 28.19 19.93
CA PRO A 82 -1.20 28.26 20.16
C PRO A 82 -0.80 28.26 21.64
N THR A 83 -1.71 28.58 22.54
CA THR A 83 -1.48 28.60 23.99
C THR A 83 -1.73 27.25 24.66
N LEU A 84 -2.32 26.27 23.95
CA LEU A 84 -2.60 24.95 24.50
C LEU A 84 -1.27 24.15 24.56
N PRO A 85 -0.95 23.52 25.72
CA PRO A 85 0.26 22.69 25.80
C PRO A 85 0.17 21.51 24.84
N ARG A 86 1.28 21.27 24.13
CA ARG A 86 1.39 20.17 23.15
C ARG A 86 1.65 18.85 23.86
N GLU A 87 0.75 17.90 23.72
CA GLU A 87 0.87 16.57 24.34
C GLU A 87 1.46 15.56 23.35
N GLN A 88 2.66 15.06 23.61
CA GLN A 88 3.37 14.19 22.66
C GLN A 88 2.74 12.78 22.52
N LYS A 89 2.33 12.18 23.63
CA LYS A 89 1.79 10.81 23.64
C LYS A 89 0.42 10.71 22.93
N PRO A 90 -0.57 11.58 23.21
CA PRO A 90 -1.83 11.61 22.47
C PRO A 90 -1.64 11.92 20.98
N LEU A 91 -0.68 12.81 20.65
CA LEU A 91 -0.36 13.15 19.28
C LEU A 91 0.16 11.94 18.49
N LEU A 92 1.09 11.17 19.08
CA LEU A 92 1.62 9.96 18.46
C LEU A 92 0.53 8.90 18.27
N SER A 93 -0.33 8.68 19.27
CA SER A 93 -1.46 7.75 19.16
C SER A 93 -2.42 8.16 18.04
N LEU A 94 -2.78 9.44 17.95
CA LEU A 94 -3.65 9.95 16.88
C LEU A 94 -2.99 9.86 15.50
N TRP A 95 -1.68 10.10 15.42
CA TRP A 95 -0.93 9.92 14.18
C TRP A 95 -0.92 8.45 13.75
N ALA A 96 -0.67 7.52 14.67
CA ALA A 96 -0.67 6.08 14.41
C ALA A 96 -2.04 5.57 13.97
N GLN A 97 -3.14 6.17 14.47
CA GLN A 97 -4.49 5.86 14.00
C GLN A 97 -4.68 6.17 12.52
N TRP A 98 -4.08 7.23 11.98
CA TRP A 98 -4.13 7.50 10.54
C TRP A 98 -3.33 6.47 9.75
N TYR A 99 -2.12 6.12 10.21
CA TYR A 99 -1.29 5.14 9.53
C TYR A 99 -1.96 3.76 9.49
N ILE A 100 -2.31 3.22 10.65
CA ILE A 100 -2.90 1.88 10.79
C ILE A 100 -4.33 1.84 10.24
N GLY A 101 -5.13 2.88 10.52
CA GLY A 101 -6.53 2.95 10.11
C GLY A 101 -6.71 3.04 8.60
N LEU A 102 -5.71 3.54 7.87
CA LEU A 102 -5.71 3.52 6.41
C LEU A 102 -5.09 2.24 5.84
N LEU A 103 -3.97 1.75 6.41
CA LEU A 103 -3.25 0.60 5.83
C LEU A 103 -3.92 -0.75 6.10
N VAL A 104 -4.38 -0.99 7.34
CA VAL A 104 -4.83 -2.33 7.74
C VAL A 104 -6.09 -2.79 7.01
N PRO A 105 -7.17 -1.99 6.88
CA PRO A 105 -8.40 -2.44 6.23
C PRO A 105 -8.23 -2.98 4.79
N PRO A 106 -7.51 -2.33 3.86
CA PRO A 106 -7.29 -2.88 2.53
C PRO A 106 -6.46 -4.17 2.55
N LEU A 107 -5.45 -4.27 3.43
CA LEU A 107 -4.64 -5.49 3.55
C LEU A 107 -5.42 -6.66 4.14
N MET A 108 -6.29 -6.41 5.12
CA MET A 108 -7.22 -7.43 5.61
C MET A 108 -8.09 -7.97 4.48
N LEU A 109 -8.66 -7.09 3.65
CA LEU A 109 -9.48 -7.52 2.52
C LEU A 109 -8.68 -8.31 1.49
N ALA A 110 -7.47 -7.86 1.15
CA ALA A 110 -6.58 -8.58 0.25
C ALA A 110 -6.27 -9.99 0.79
N LEU A 111 -5.74 -10.08 2.02
CA LEU A 111 -5.33 -11.34 2.63
C LEU A 111 -6.47 -12.35 2.85
N LEU A 112 -7.69 -11.88 3.08
CA LEU A 112 -8.85 -12.75 3.34
C LEU A 112 -9.57 -13.18 2.05
N ASN A 113 -9.46 -12.41 0.97
CA ASN A 113 -10.24 -12.64 -0.26
C ASN A 113 -9.39 -13.02 -1.48
N GLU A 114 -8.07 -12.82 -1.43
CA GLU A 114 -7.13 -13.26 -2.46
C GLU A 114 -6.55 -14.62 -2.08
N PRO A 115 -6.82 -15.68 -2.88
CA PRO A 115 -6.20 -16.98 -2.65
C PRO A 115 -4.68 -16.90 -2.66
N GLN A 116 -4.11 -16.16 -3.62
CA GLN A 116 -2.67 -15.94 -3.71
C GLN A 116 -2.20 -15.15 -2.48
N GLY A 117 -1.09 -15.57 -1.87
CA GLY A 117 -0.55 -14.83 -0.73
C GLY A 117 0.02 -13.49 -1.17
N LEU A 118 -0.32 -12.41 -0.47
CA LEU A 118 0.30 -11.09 -0.65
C LEU A 118 1.47 -10.97 0.34
N SER A 119 2.65 -10.60 -0.15
CA SER A 119 3.81 -10.31 0.70
C SER A 119 3.54 -9.12 1.60
N LEU A 120 3.90 -9.27 2.87
CA LEU A 120 3.77 -8.22 3.90
C LEU A 120 5.13 -7.62 4.28
N ALA A 121 6.17 -7.85 3.47
CA ALA A 121 7.50 -7.31 3.72
C ALA A 121 7.47 -5.77 3.69
N PRO A 122 7.87 -5.06 4.75
CA PRO A 122 7.68 -3.61 4.86
C PRO A 122 8.35 -2.77 3.76
N GLU A 123 9.38 -3.29 3.12
CA GLU A 123 10.06 -2.69 1.97
C GLU A 123 9.18 -2.54 0.73
N HIS A 124 8.11 -3.32 0.62
CA HIS A 124 7.14 -3.23 -0.48
C HIS A 124 6.07 -2.16 -0.26
N PHE A 125 6.08 -1.49 0.89
CA PHE A 125 5.05 -0.53 1.29
C PHE A 125 5.65 0.86 1.39
N HIS A 126 5.22 1.75 0.51
CA HIS A 126 5.62 3.14 0.51
C HIS A 126 4.44 4.00 0.93
N VAL A 127 4.71 4.97 1.80
CA VAL A 127 3.70 5.86 2.35
C VAL A 127 3.95 7.27 1.89
N GLU A 128 2.94 7.85 1.29
CA GLU A 128 2.87 9.26 1.01
C GLU A 128 2.21 10.01 2.17
N PHE A 129 2.83 11.10 2.59
CA PHE A 129 2.36 11.94 3.69
C PHE A 129 1.64 13.18 3.16
N HIS A 130 0.52 13.50 3.80
CA HIS A 130 -0.19 14.76 3.59
C HIS A 130 0.68 15.94 4.06
N GLU A 131 0.40 17.16 3.59
CA GLU A 131 1.06 18.40 4.05
C GLU A 131 0.97 18.61 5.56
N SER A 132 -0.01 18.00 6.22
CA SER A 132 -0.14 18.00 7.68
C SER A 132 0.78 17.00 8.37
N GLY A 133 1.59 16.20 7.68
CA GLY A 133 2.48 15.20 8.27
C GLY A 133 1.83 13.85 8.63
N ARG A 134 0.55 13.64 8.33
CA ARG A 134 -0.14 12.33 8.52
C ARG A 134 -0.04 11.46 7.27
N ALA A 135 -0.15 10.14 7.43
CA ALA A 135 -0.27 9.22 6.28
C ALA A 135 -1.50 9.57 5.43
N ALA A 136 -1.34 9.52 4.11
CA ALA A 136 -2.36 9.93 3.14
C ALA A 136 -2.66 8.88 2.08
N CYS A 137 -1.63 8.27 1.49
CA CYS A 137 -1.75 7.27 0.44
C CYS A 137 -0.67 6.20 0.61
N PHE A 138 -1.01 4.96 0.30
CA PHE A 138 -0.11 3.82 0.33
C PHE A 138 0.11 3.31 -1.08
N TRP A 139 1.37 3.10 -1.43
CA TRP A 139 1.81 2.54 -2.70
C TRP A 139 2.46 1.20 -2.39
N ILE A 140 1.89 0.13 -2.93
CA ILE A 140 2.32 -1.24 -2.64
C ILE A 140 2.91 -1.85 -3.89
N ASP A 141 4.18 -2.23 -3.80
CA ASP A 141 4.83 -3.10 -4.77
C ASP A 141 4.29 -4.52 -4.53
N VAL A 142 3.44 -5.01 -5.43
CA VAL A 142 2.71 -6.26 -5.21
C VAL A 142 3.63 -7.44 -5.48
N HIS A 143 3.90 -8.23 -4.45
CA HIS A 143 4.65 -9.47 -4.56
C HIS A 143 3.83 -10.64 -4.00
N SER A 144 3.82 -11.76 -4.72
CA SER A 144 3.24 -12.99 -4.22
C SER A 144 4.12 -13.61 -3.14
N ASP A 145 3.51 -14.17 -2.10
CA ASP A 145 4.21 -14.82 -0.99
C ASP A 145 3.60 -16.21 -0.71
N ALA A 146 4.35 -17.25 -1.04
CA ALA A 146 3.92 -18.64 -0.88
C ALA A 146 3.82 -19.08 0.59
N ASP A 147 4.50 -18.41 1.52
CA ASP A 147 4.35 -18.68 2.95
C ASP A 147 3.01 -18.14 3.44
N ILE A 148 2.68 -16.90 3.09
CA ILE A 148 1.36 -16.29 3.39
C ILE A 148 0.23 -17.07 2.74
N GLU A 149 0.41 -17.54 1.50
CA GLU A 149 -0.58 -18.31 0.77
C GLU A 149 -1.03 -19.56 1.56
N ARG A 150 -0.07 -20.25 2.17
CA ARG A 150 -0.29 -21.49 2.94
C ARG A 150 -0.90 -21.27 4.33
N LEU A 151 -0.96 -20.03 4.80
CA LEU A 151 -1.53 -19.69 6.10
C LEU A 151 -3.06 -19.78 6.10
N SER A 152 -3.62 -20.16 7.24
CA SER A 152 -5.05 -20.02 7.49
C SER A 152 -5.44 -18.53 7.52
N PRO A 153 -6.72 -18.19 7.30
CA PRO A 153 -7.17 -16.80 7.39
C PRO A 153 -6.80 -16.10 8.70
N GLN A 154 -6.87 -16.82 9.83
CA GLN A 154 -6.45 -16.30 11.13
C GLN A 154 -4.94 -16.05 11.21
N ALA A 155 -4.12 -16.99 10.71
CA ALA A 155 -2.67 -16.80 10.71
C ALA A 155 -2.20 -15.69 9.76
N ARG A 156 -2.93 -15.45 8.64
CA ARG A 156 -2.70 -14.28 7.78
C ARG A 156 -2.96 -12.96 8.53
N MET A 157 -3.99 -12.92 9.39
CA MET A 157 -4.27 -11.77 10.24
C MET A 157 -3.19 -11.53 11.30
N ASP A 158 -2.66 -12.59 11.90
CA ASP A 158 -1.54 -12.49 12.84
C ASP A 158 -0.27 -12.00 12.15
N ALA A 159 0.01 -12.49 10.94
CA ALA A 159 1.14 -12.03 10.11
C ALA A 159 1.03 -10.53 9.78
N LEU A 160 -0.17 -10.05 9.45
CA LEU A 160 -0.45 -8.62 9.23
C LEU A 160 -0.10 -7.76 10.45
N GLY A 161 -0.51 -8.20 11.65
CA GLY A 161 -0.21 -7.48 12.88
C GLY A 161 1.28 -7.39 13.20
N ASN A 162 2.05 -8.43 12.83
CA ASN A 162 3.49 -8.49 13.06
C ASN A 162 4.30 -7.69 12.02
N ALA A 163 3.80 -7.60 10.78
CA ALA A 163 4.49 -6.93 9.68
C ALA A 163 4.48 -5.40 9.78
N HIS A 164 3.38 -4.83 10.29
CA HIS A 164 3.23 -3.38 10.45
C HIS A 164 2.99 -3.01 11.91
N PRO A 165 4.01 -3.13 12.78
CA PRO A 165 3.88 -2.70 14.16
C PRO A 165 3.57 -1.20 14.15
N ALA A 166 2.52 -0.81 14.88
CA ALA A 166 2.25 0.59 15.15
C ALA A 166 3.55 1.20 15.72
N ALA A 167 4.05 2.27 15.09
CA ALA A 167 5.28 2.95 15.49
C ALA A 167 5.37 3.01 17.01
N GLY A 168 6.40 2.38 17.57
CA GLY A 168 6.51 2.00 18.97
C GLY A 168 5.93 3.03 19.94
N CYS A 169 4.88 2.61 20.64
CA CYS A 169 4.59 3.09 21.99
C CYS A 169 5.46 2.33 22.99
#